data_AF-D2UDP6-F1
#
_entry.id   AF-D2UDP6-F1
#
_cell.length_a   1.000
_cell.length_b   1.000
_cell.length_c   1.000
_cell.angle_alpha   90.00
_cell.angle_beta   90.00
_cell.angle_gamma   90.00
#
_symmetry.space_group_name_H-M   'P 1'
#
loop_
_entity.id
_entity.type
_entity.pdbx_description
1 polymer ?
#
loop_
_entity_poly.entity_id
_entity_poly.type
_entity_poly.pdbx_seq_one_letter_code
_entity_poly.pdbx_strand_id
1 'polypeptide(L)'
;MALAVVDIVATIQSTKRQGNRSMSDTYNIDRRPPCWEAGKPCPNHCAQAHARHIIDNHVELHGPWAGWRLAGRDLVAPTGERIPERRLRGLLWRADATDLRDTARARNKARKARQQAMVKVVVVDLANWRDRHFGKMAG
;
A
#
# COMPACT_ATOMS: atom_id res chain seq x y z
N MET A 1 -28.37 65.20 40.07
CA MET A 1 -28.34 63.75 39.80
C MET A 1 -28.80 63.53 38.36
N ALA A 2 -28.13 63.99 37.31
CA ALA A 2 -26.71 63.84 36.96
C ALA A 2 -26.27 62.37 36.99
N LEU A 3 -26.09 61.83 35.77
CA LEU A 3 -25.05 60.89 35.37
C LEU A 3 -25.16 59.48 35.98
N ALA A 4 -25.44 58.46 35.14
CA ALA A 4 -24.81 57.13 35.19
C ALA A 4 -25.56 56.02 34.42
N VAL A 5 -26.36 56.28 33.37
CA VAL A 5 -26.95 55.16 32.59
C VAL A 5 -26.72 55.24 31.08
N VAL A 6 -26.26 56.37 30.54
CA VAL A 6 -26.00 56.50 29.09
C VAL A 6 -24.55 56.09 28.71
N ASP A 7 -23.64 55.90 29.67
CA ASP A 7 -22.20 55.71 29.39
C ASP A 7 -21.71 54.26 29.24
N ILE A 8 -22.52 53.25 29.55
CA ILE A 8 -22.04 51.84 29.44
C ILE A 8 -22.21 51.30 28.01
N VAL A 9 -23.23 51.74 27.26
CA VAL A 9 -23.47 51.24 25.89
C VAL A 9 -22.52 51.90 24.87
N ALA A 10 -22.12 53.15 25.09
CA ALA A 10 -21.18 53.86 24.21
C ALA A 10 -19.72 53.40 24.36
N THR A 11 -19.34 52.81 25.50
CA THR A 11 -17.97 52.32 25.74
C THR A 11 -17.70 50.95 25.11
N ILE A 12 -18.74 50.13 24.86
CA ILE A 12 -18.61 48.83 24.17
C ILE A 12 -18.51 49.01 22.65
N GLN A 13 -19.06 50.10 22.10
CA GLN A 13 -19.02 50.38 20.66
C GLN A 13 -17.79 51.20 20.21
N SER A 14 -17.08 51.86 21.14
CA SER A 14 -15.91 52.69 20.80
C SER A 14 -14.59 51.91 20.77
N THR A 15 -14.45 50.79 21.50
CA THR A 15 -13.21 49.98 21.51
C THR A 15 -13.14 48.93 20.39
N LYS A 16 -14.22 48.68 19.65
CA LYS A 16 -14.20 47.85 18.43
C LYS A 16 -13.98 48.63 17.14
N ARG A 17 -13.62 49.92 17.22
CA ARG A 17 -13.25 50.77 16.08
C ARG A 17 -11.74 51.05 15.96
N GLN A 18 -10.89 50.32 16.68
CA GLN A 18 -9.44 50.35 16.51
C GLN A 18 -8.87 48.93 16.51
N GLY A 19 -9.41 48.13 15.60
CA GLY A 19 -8.74 46.96 15.09
C GLY A 19 -8.84 47.07 13.59
N ASN A 20 -8.04 47.94 13.00
CA ASN A 20 -7.62 47.77 11.61
C ASN A 20 -6.89 46.41 11.56
N ARG A 21 -7.63 45.30 11.63
CA ARG A 21 -7.23 44.05 11.01
C ARG A 21 -7.29 44.34 9.52
N SER A 22 -6.32 45.09 9.04
CA SER A 22 -5.35 44.49 8.14
C SER A 22 -5.25 43.03 8.56
N MET A 23 -6.06 42.19 7.94
CA MET A 23 -5.83 40.77 7.86
C MET A 23 -4.60 40.64 6.96
N SER A 24 -3.48 41.17 7.45
CA SER A 24 -2.18 40.55 7.33
C SER A 24 -2.35 39.22 8.04
N ASP A 25 -3.10 38.34 7.40
CA ASP A 25 -2.81 36.92 7.39
C ASP A 25 -1.38 36.87 6.89
N THR A 26 -0.47 37.04 7.84
CA THR A 26 0.93 36.73 7.79
C THR A 26 1.02 35.20 7.66
N TYR A 27 0.42 34.65 6.60
CA TYR A 27 0.93 33.47 5.96
C TYR A 27 2.34 33.85 5.53
N ASN A 28 3.27 33.56 6.44
CA ASN A 28 4.71 33.70 6.34
C ASN A 28 5.14 33.62 4.86
N ILE A 29 5.23 34.79 4.22
CA ILE A 29 5.54 34.92 2.78
C ILE A 29 6.95 34.40 2.54
N ASP A 30 7.77 34.37 3.60
CA ASP A 30 9.15 33.94 3.60
C ASP A 30 9.31 32.41 3.62
N ARG A 31 8.22 31.65 3.86
CA ARG A 31 8.19 30.18 3.65
C ARG A 31 7.75 29.78 2.25
N ARG A 32 7.54 30.75 1.35
CA ARG A 32 7.18 30.44 -0.03
C ARG A 32 8.37 29.75 -0.70
N PRO A 33 8.15 28.62 -1.39
CA PRO A 33 9.19 28.04 -2.21
C PRO A 33 9.74 29.11 -3.17
N PRO A 34 11.04 29.11 -3.48
CA PRO A 34 11.71 30.20 -4.22
C PRO A 34 11.09 30.50 -5.59
N CYS A 35 10.20 29.65 -6.09
CA CYS A 35 9.47 29.85 -7.34
C CYS A 35 8.03 30.40 -7.18
N TRP A 36 7.78 31.17 -6.13
CA TRP A 36 6.48 31.82 -5.91
C TRP A 36 6.59 33.32 -5.66
N GLU A 37 6.32 34.10 -6.71
CA GLU A 37 6.28 35.56 -6.65
C GLU A 37 5.16 36.10 -5.72
N ALA A 38 5.47 37.17 -5.01
CA ALA A 38 4.48 37.86 -4.18
C ALA A 38 3.24 38.27 -5.02
N GLY A 39 2.04 38.04 -4.47
CA GLY A 39 0.77 38.41 -5.11
C GLY A 39 0.16 37.40 -6.10
N LYS A 40 0.84 36.31 -6.46
CA LYS A 40 0.25 35.25 -7.31
C LYS A 40 -0.68 34.31 -6.52
N PRO A 41 -1.80 33.84 -7.11
CA PRO A 41 -2.73 32.93 -6.45
C PRO A 41 -2.11 31.56 -6.14
N CYS A 42 -2.63 30.92 -5.09
CA CYS A 42 -2.20 29.63 -4.56
C CYS A 42 -3.03 28.46 -5.09
N PRO A 43 -2.44 27.31 -5.51
CA PRO A 43 -1.02 27.04 -5.81
C PRO A 43 -0.63 27.26 -7.28
N ASN A 44 0.51 27.88 -7.55
CA ASN A 44 1.07 28.05 -8.91
C ASN A 44 1.73 26.76 -9.44
N HIS A 45 1.98 26.68 -10.76
CA HIS A 45 2.54 25.48 -11.40
C HIS A 45 3.89 25.06 -10.81
N CYS A 46 4.80 26.00 -10.56
CA CYS A 46 6.10 25.65 -10.01
C CYS A 46 5.99 25.10 -8.59
N ALA A 47 5.17 25.69 -7.74
CA ALA A 47 4.94 25.21 -6.39
C ALA A 47 4.30 23.82 -6.39
N GLN A 48 3.39 23.54 -7.33
CA GLN A 48 2.84 22.20 -7.52
C GLN A 48 3.90 21.18 -7.97
N ALA A 49 4.75 21.55 -8.93
CA ALA A 49 5.84 20.70 -9.40
C ALA A 49 6.86 20.41 -8.27
N HIS A 50 7.22 21.45 -7.50
CA HIS A 50 8.09 21.31 -6.34
C HIS A 50 7.46 20.44 -5.25
N ALA A 51 6.17 20.63 -4.94
CA ALA A 51 5.46 19.80 -3.98
C ALA A 51 5.42 18.33 -4.42
N ARG A 52 5.10 18.04 -5.70
CA ARG A 52 5.15 16.69 -6.25
C ARG A 52 6.55 16.08 -6.14
N HIS A 53 7.58 16.86 -6.40
CA HIS A 53 8.95 16.37 -6.32
C HIS A 53 9.38 16.08 -4.87
N ILE A 54 9.06 16.96 -3.91
CA ILE A 54 9.52 16.83 -2.52
C ILE A 54 8.63 15.87 -1.71
N ILE A 55 7.32 15.99 -1.83
CA ILE A 55 6.35 15.22 -1.03
C ILE A 55 6.16 13.84 -1.63
N ASP A 56 5.87 13.78 -2.92
CA ASP A 56 5.58 12.50 -3.58
C ASP A 56 6.85 11.80 -4.07
N ASN A 57 8.03 12.44 -4.01
CA ASN A 57 9.24 11.97 -4.69
C ASN A 57 8.98 11.71 -6.19
N HIS A 58 8.15 12.55 -6.80
CA HIS A 58 7.81 12.45 -8.21
C HIS A 58 9.01 12.88 -9.05
N VAL A 59 9.46 11.99 -9.93
CA VAL A 59 10.51 12.26 -10.90
C VAL A 59 9.91 12.06 -12.29
N GLU A 60 10.10 13.05 -13.16
CA GLU A 60 9.74 12.93 -14.56
C GLU A 60 10.77 12.03 -15.27
N LEU A 61 10.31 10.85 -15.69
CA LEU A 61 11.14 9.89 -16.40
C LEU A 61 11.19 10.26 -17.89
N HIS A 62 12.39 10.60 -18.37
CA HIS A 62 12.64 11.06 -19.72
C HIS A 62 13.74 10.22 -20.40
N GLY A 63 13.65 10.09 -21.72
CA GLY A 63 14.58 9.32 -22.54
C GLY A 63 14.48 7.79 -22.31
N PRO A 64 15.33 7.00 -22.98
CA PRO A 64 15.47 5.58 -22.67
C PRO A 64 16.26 5.39 -21.37
N TRP A 65 15.79 4.50 -20.49
CA TRP A 65 16.53 4.08 -19.30
C TRP A 65 16.49 2.56 -19.14
N ALA A 66 17.42 2.02 -18.35
CA ALA A 66 17.46 0.61 -18.01
C ALA A 66 16.88 0.35 -16.61
N GLY A 67 16.23 -0.80 -16.44
CA GLY A 67 15.70 -1.25 -15.15
C GLY A 67 14.47 -0.48 -14.65
N TRP A 68 14.02 -0.83 -13.45
CA TRP A 68 12.85 -0.21 -12.82
C TRP A 68 13.26 1.06 -12.07
N ARG A 69 12.38 2.07 -12.08
CA ARG A 69 12.57 3.33 -11.34
C ARG A 69 11.37 3.62 -10.46
N LEU A 70 11.60 4.30 -9.34
CA LEU A 70 10.53 4.86 -8.52
C LEU A 70 10.15 6.24 -9.05
N ALA A 71 8.87 6.47 -9.32
CA ALA A 71 8.36 7.78 -9.70
C ALA A 71 7.04 8.05 -8.98
N GLY A 72 7.10 8.89 -7.94
CA GLY A 72 5.96 9.02 -7.06
C GLY A 72 5.81 7.78 -6.18
N ARG A 73 4.57 7.31 -6.08
CA ARG A 73 4.18 6.07 -5.40
C ARG A 73 4.33 4.79 -6.24
N ASP A 74 4.68 4.92 -7.52
CA ASP A 74 4.64 3.82 -8.48
C ASP A 74 6.06 3.34 -8.83
N LEU A 75 6.20 2.03 -8.97
CA LEU A 75 7.37 1.41 -9.61
C LEU A 75 7.15 1.37 -11.12
N VAL A 76 8.05 1.95 -11.90
CA VAL A 76 7.89 2.17 -13.34
C VAL A 76 8.94 1.38 -14.13
N ALA A 77 8.48 0.59 -15.09
CA ALA A 77 9.31 -0.16 -16.01
C ALA A 77 9.86 0.74 -17.14
N PRO A 78 10.95 0.37 -17.83
CA PRO A 78 11.43 1.05 -19.03
C PRO A 78 10.40 1.19 -20.14
N THR A 79 9.46 0.24 -20.22
CA THR A 79 8.33 0.24 -21.16
C THR A 79 7.24 1.25 -20.80
N GLY A 80 7.34 1.90 -19.64
CA GLY A 80 6.34 2.81 -19.10
C GLY A 80 5.24 2.15 -18.27
N GLU A 81 5.24 0.81 -18.12
CA GLU A 81 4.28 0.16 -17.21
C GLU A 81 4.49 0.63 -15.77
N ARG A 82 3.39 0.93 -15.07
CA ARG A 82 3.38 1.37 -13.67
C ARG A 82 2.77 0.30 -12.77
N ILE A 83 3.48 -0.02 -11.70
CA ILE A 83 3.01 -0.91 -10.63
C ILE A 83 2.84 -0.06 -9.35
N PRO A 84 1.60 0.25 -8.93
CA PRO A 84 1.37 0.91 -7.66
C PRO A 84 1.67 -0.05 -6.50
N GLU A 85 2.03 0.50 -5.35
CA GLU A 85 2.37 -0.26 -4.14
C GLU A 85 1.36 -1.36 -3.80
N ARG A 86 0.05 -1.06 -3.86
CA ARG A 86 -1.01 -2.04 -3.58
C ARG A 86 -0.99 -3.23 -4.53
N ARG A 87 -0.68 -2.99 -5.81
CA ARG A 87 -0.55 -4.07 -6.82
C ARG A 87 0.72 -4.87 -6.56
N LEU A 88 1.84 -4.22 -6.22
CA LEU A 88 3.09 -4.89 -5.87
C LEU A 88 2.91 -5.81 -4.66
N ARG A 89 2.26 -5.34 -3.58
CA ARG A 89 1.94 -6.15 -2.41
C ARG A 89 1.15 -7.42 -2.77
N GLY A 90 0.16 -7.29 -3.66
CA GLY A 90 -0.62 -8.43 -4.14
C GLY A 90 0.21 -9.43 -4.97
N LEU A 91 1.17 -8.95 -5.77
CA LEU A 91 2.07 -9.80 -6.53
C LEU A 91 3.02 -10.58 -5.62
N LEU A 92 3.62 -9.91 -4.64
CA LEU A 92 4.51 -10.54 -3.66
C LEU A 92 3.78 -11.61 -2.84
N TRP A 93 2.57 -11.31 -2.35
CA TRP A 93 1.76 -12.29 -1.64
C TRP A 93 1.47 -13.54 -2.48
N ARG A 94 1.17 -13.38 -3.78
CA ARG A 94 0.92 -14.52 -4.67
C ARG A 94 2.19 -15.35 -4.90
N ALA A 95 3.35 -14.72 -5.03
CA ALA A 95 4.62 -15.42 -5.16
C ALA A 95 4.91 -16.25 -3.91
N ASP A 96 4.84 -15.63 -2.73
CA ASP A 96 5.07 -16.29 -1.44
C ASP A 96 4.09 -17.46 -1.22
N ALA A 97 2.80 -17.24 -1.50
CA ALA A 97 1.78 -18.27 -1.36
C ALA A 97 2.02 -19.47 -2.30
N THR A 98 2.54 -19.22 -3.51
CA THR A 98 2.88 -20.26 -4.47
C THR A 98 4.06 -21.08 -3.96
N ASP A 99 5.11 -20.43 -3.48
CA ASP A 99 6.29 -21.08 -2.92
C ASP A 99 5.94 -21.94 -1.70
N LEU A 100 5.12 -21.42 -0.79
CA LEU A 100 4.61 -22.18 0.36
C LEU A 100 3.82 -23.40 -0.06
N ARG A 101 2.96 -23.27 -1.08
CA ARG A 101 2.17 -24.39 -1.60
C ARG A 101 3.06 -25.46 -2.20
N ASP A 102 4.03 -25.07 -3.01
CA ASP A 102 4.85 -26.00 -3.77
C ASP A 102 5.88 -26.70 -2.86
N THR A 103 6.42 -25.99 -1.87
CA THR A 103 7.23 -26.60 -0.80
C THR A 103 6.42 -27.61 0.02
N ALA A 104 5.18 -27.30 0.39
CA ALA A 104 4.30 -28.23 1.10
C ALA A 104 3.97 -29.48 0.25
N ARG A 105 3.70 -29.30 -1.05
CA ARG A 105 3.49 -30.42 -1.99
C ARG A 105 4.73 -31.30 -2.10
N ALA A 106 5.91 -30.72 -2.21
CA ALA A 106 7.17 -31.46 -2.28
C ALA A 106 7.41 -32.29 -1.02
N ARG A 107 7.23 -31.71 0.18
CA ARG A 107 7.33 -32.44 1.46
C ARG A 107 6.34 -33.59 1.54
N ASN A 108 5.09 -33.35 1.16
CA ASN A 108 4.06 -34.39 1.16
C ASN A 108 4.37 -35.53 0.19
N LYS A 109 4.88 -35.22 -1.01
CA LYS A 109 5.34 -36.22 -1.98
C LYS A 109 6.47 -37.08 -1.41
N ALA A 110 7.48 -36.45 -0.80
CA ALA A 110 8.60 -37.16 -0.16
C ALA A 110 8.13 -38.06 0.99
N ARG A 111 7.23 -37.58 1.84
CA ARG A 111 6.64 -38.37 2.93
C ARG A 111 5.86 -39.57 2.39
N LYS A 112 5.01 -39.36 1.39
CA LYS A 112 4.22 -40.45 0.77
C LYS A 112 5.11 -41.50 0.12
N ALA A 113 6.19 -41.08 -0.56
CA ALA A 113 7.15 -42.01 -1.16
C ALA A 113 7.80 -42.91 -0.09
N ARG A 114 8.21 -42.34 1.06
CA ARG A 114 8.74 -43.12 2.20
C ARG A 114 7.70 -44.09 2.77
N GLN A 115 6.45 -43.65 2.94
CA GLN A 115 5.37 -44.50 3.47
C GLN A 115 4.98 -45.62 2.50
N GLN A 116 4.89 -45.34 1.20
CA GLN A 116 4.60 -46.35 0.17
C GLN A 116 5.73 -47.39 0.09
N ALA A 117 6.98 -47.00 0.29
CA ALA A 117 8.09 -47.94 0.36
C ALA A 117 8.00 -48.89 1.58
N MET A 118 7.38 -48.46 2.69
CA MET A 118 7.19 -49.30 3.87
C MET A 118 6.02 -50.29 3.75
N VAL A 119 5.02 -49.99 2.93
CA VAL A 119 3.80 -50.81 2.83
C VAL A 119 3.87 -51.73 1.61
N LYS A 120 4.17 -53.00 1.83
CA LYS A 120 4.04 -54.03 0.78
C LYS A 120 2.57 -54.46 0.67
N VAL A 121 1.86 -53.92 -0.32
CA VAL A 121 0.51 -54.41 -0.67
C VAL A 121 0.69 -55.68 -1.51
N VAL A 122 0.27 -56.82 -0.96
CA VAL A 122 0.18 -58.08 -1.71
C VAL A 122 -1.27 -58.27 -2.12
N VAL A 123 -1.53 -58.20 -3.42
CA VAL A 123 -2.84 -58.58 -3.97
C VAL A 123 -2.84 -60.10 -4.08
N VAL A 124 -3.71 -60.76 -3.34
CA VAL A 124 -3.88 -62.21 -3.38
C VAL A 124 -5.26 -62.52 -3.94
N ASP A 125 -5.33 -63.53 -4.80
CA ASP A 125 -6.60 -64.10 -5.23
C ASP A 125 -7.33 -64.73 -4.03
N LEU A 126 -8.52 -64.22 -3.73
CA LEU A 126 -9.33 -64.58 -2.57
C LEU A 126 -9.69 -66.06 -2.54
N ALA A 127 -9.90 -66.70 -3.70
CA ALA A 127 -10.22 -68.11 -3.77
C ALA A 127 -9.07 -68.97 -3.23
N ASN A 128 -7.86 -68.71 -3.72
CA ASN A 128 -6.64 -69.40 -3.30
C ASN A 128 -6.25 -69.11 -1.83
N TRP A 129 -6.54 -67.92 -1.32
CA TRP A 129 -6.29 -67.57 0.09
C TRP A 129 -7.28 -68.26 1.03
N ARG A 130 -8.57 -68.26 0.66
CA ARG A 130 -9.64 -68.91 1.42
C ARG A 130 -9.42 -70.42 1.52
N ASP A 131 -9.10 -71.08 0.41
CA ASP A 131 -8.83 -72.52 0.38
C ASP A 131 -7.63 -72.91 1.25
N ARG A 132 -6.60 -72.05 1.32
CA ARG A 132 -5.41 -72.28 2.16
C ARG A 132 -5.67 -72.09 3.66
N HIS A 133 -6.54 -71.16 4.04
CA HIS A 133 -6.75 -70.80 5.44
C HIS A 133 -7.96 -71.46 6.10
N PHE A 134 -9.03 -71.68 5.34
CA PHE A 134 -10.28 -72.24 5.87
C PHE A 134 -10.57 -73.63 5.31
N GLY A 135 -9.71 -74.14 4.42
CA GLY A 135 -9.93 -75.40 3.71
C GLY A 135 -10.98 -75.24 2.60
N LYS A 136 -11.10 -76.28 1.77
CA LYS A 136 -12.19 -76.37 0.80
C LYS A 136 -13.44 -76.82 1.55
N MET A 137 -14.53 -76.05 1.46
CA MET A 137 -15.85 -76.56 1.84
C MET A 137 -16.12 -77.79 0.96
N ALA A 138 -16.11 -78.97 1.58
CA ALA A 138 -16.56 -80.19 0.94
C ALA A 138 -18.07 -80.04 0.69
N GLY A 139 -18.46 -80.04 -0.57
CA GLY A 139 -19.86 -80.14 -0.98
C GLY A 139 -20.39 -81.56 -0.80
#